data_AF-A0A7W7DH19-F1
#
_entry.id   AF-A0A7W7DH19-F1
#
_cell.length_a   1.000
_cell.length_b   1.000
_cell.length_c   1.000
_cell.angle_alpha   90.00
_cell.angle_beta   90.00
_cell.angle_gamma   90.00
#
_symmetry.space_group_name_H-M   'P 1'
#
loop_
_entity.id
_entity.type
_entity.pdbx_description
1 polymer ?
#
loop_
_entity_poly.entity_id
_entity_poly.type
_entity_poly.pdbx_seq_one_letter_code
_entity_poly.pdbx_strand_id
1 'polypeptide(L)' 'MPGVMISPHTAGETTGEREALVEVFLDNLTRHIEGRPLRNVVDKRRGYVSGTNLS' A
#
# COMPACT_ATOMS: atom_id res chain seq x y z
N MET A 1 2.27 -2.75 30.25
CA MET A 1 3.34 -2.13 29.43
C MET A 1 3.19 -0.62 29.50
N PRO A 2 4.04 0.09 30.26
CA PRO A 2 4.05 1.55 30.22
C PRO A 2 4.46 2.03 28.83
N GLY A 3 3.75 3.04 28.28
CA GLY A 3 4.09 3.66 26.99
C GLY A 3 3.62 2.93 25.73
N VAL A 4 2.73 1.94 25.84
CA VAL A 4 2.16 1.25 24.66
C VAL A 4 0.77 1.75 24.36
N MET A 5 0.53 2.14 23.11
CA MET A 5 -0.80 2.37 22.57
C MET A 5 -1.23 1.19 21.69
N ILE A 6 -2.46 0.74 21.89
CA ILE A 6 -3.10 -0.29 21.08
C ILE A 6 -4.25 0.37 20.34
N SER A 7 -4.24 0.30 19.01
CA SER A 7 -5.34 0.76 18.17
C SER A 7 -5.99 -0.43 17.47
N PRO A 8 -7.30 -0.37 17.18
CA PRO A 8 -7.95 -1.29 16.25
C PRO A 8 -7.26 -1.29 14.87
N HIS A 9 -7.50 -2.32 14.07
CA HIS A 9 -7.03 -2.42 12.68
C HIS A 9 -7.83 -1.49 11.75
N THR A 10 -7.79 -0.19 12.05
CA THR A 10 -8.56 0.87 11.35
C THR A 10 -7.65 2.04 10.96
N ALA A 11 -6.33 1.86 11.01
CA ALA A 11 -5.38 2.93 10.72
C ALA A 11 -5.40 3.39 9.25
N GLY A 12 -5.92 2.56 8.33
CA GLY A 12 -6.18 2.93 6.94
C GLY A 12 -7.52 3.66 6.75
N GLU A 13 -8.49 3.39 7.64
CA GLU A 13 -9.88 3.82 7.49
C GLU A 13 -10.01 5.34 7.65
N THR A 14 -10.04 6.03 6.50
CA THR A 14 -10.22 7.48 6.41
C THR A 14 -11.31 7.81 5.40
N THR A 15 -11.90 9.00 5.51
CA THR A 15 -12.84 9.49 4.49
C THR A 15 -12.14 9.55 3.14
N GLY A 16 -12.62 8.79 2.15
CA GLY A 16 -12.04 8.73 0.81
C GLY A 16 -11.03 7.60 0.57
N GLU A 17 -10.64 6.84 1.61
CA GLU A 17 -9.69 5.73 1.46
C GLU A 17 -10.19 4.69 0.45
N ARG A 18 -11.47 4.32 0.57
CA ARG A 18 -12.07 3.27 -0.25
C ARG A 18 -12.12 3.67 -1.72
N GLU A 19 -12.46 4.93 -1.99
CA GLU A 19 -12.49 5.50 -3.34
C GLU A 19 -11.09 5.49 -3.96
N ALA A 20 -10.09 5.96 -3.23
CA ALA A 20 -8.69 5.97 -3.69
C ALA A 20 -8.16 4.55 -3.96
N LEU A 21 -8.52 3.59 -3.11
CA LEU A 21 -8.12 2.19 -3.26
C LEU A 21 -8.75 1.55 -4.51
N VAL A 22 -10.04 1.83 -4.75
CA VAL A 22 -10.74 1.39 -5.97
C VAL A 22 -10.14 2.02 -7.22
N GLU A 23 -9.79 3.31 -7.18
CA GLU A 23 -9.17 4.00 -8.32
C GLU A 23 -7.86 3.32 -8.74
N VAL A 24 -6.96 3.07 -7.78
CA VAL A 24 -5.68 2.39 -8.05
C VAL A 24 -5.91 0.96 -8.56
N PHE A 25 -6.90 0.26 -8.03
CA PHE A 25 -7.24 -1.08 -8.49
C PHE A 25 -7.72 -1.09 -9.96
N LEU A 26 -8.68 -0.24 -10.30
CA LEU A 26 -9.23 -0.17 -11.66
C LEU A 26 -8.18 0.27 -12.69
N ASP A 27 -7.31 1.21 -12.31
CA ASP A 27 -6.21 1.69 -13.14
C ASP A 27 -5.19 0.55 -13.42
N ASN A 28 -4.87 -0.27 -12.41
CA ASN A 28 -4.02 -1.45 -12.59
C ASN A 28 -4.71 -2.58 -13.38
N LEU A 29 -6.01 -2.81 -13.17
CA LEU A 29 -6.78 -3.79 -13.94
C LEU A 29 -6.78 -3.45 -15.43
N THR A 30 -7.01 -2.17 -15.76
CA THR A 30 -6.97 -1.68 -17.14
C THR A 30 -5.59 -1.90 -17.75
N ARG A 31 -4.51 -1.53 -17.05
CA ARG A 31 -3.14 -1.78 -17.52
C ARG A 31 -2.83 -3.26 -17.72
N HIS A 32 -3.32 -4.13 -16.84
CA HIS A 32 -3.12 -5.57 -16.95
C HIS A 32 -3.73 -6.13 -18.23
N ILE A 33 -4.99 -5.77 -18.51
CA ILE A 33 -5.72 -6.21 -19.71
C ILE A 33 -5.01 -5.73 -20.98
N GLU A 34 -4.47 -4.51 -20.97
CA GLU A 34 -3.77 -3.90 -22.10
C GLU A 34 -2.29 -4.31 -22.21
N GLY A 35 -1.77 -5.14 -21.31
CA GLY A 35 -0.36 -5.54 -21.29
C GLY A 35 0.61 -4.40 -20.94
N ARG A 36 0.13 -3.33 -20.29
CA ARG A 36 0.94 -2.19 -19.85
C ARG A 36 1.56 -2.43 -18.46
N PRO A 37 2.69 -1.78 -18.13
CA PRO A 37 3.31 -1.87 -16.80
C PRO A 37 2.37 -1.42 -15.67
N LEU A 38 2.30 -2.17 -14.57
CA LEU A 38 1.46 -1.84 -13.41
C LEU A 38 2.07 -0.71 -12.56
N ARG A 39 1.23 -0.01 -11.79
CA ARG A 39 1.63 0.92 -10.74
C ARG A 39 1.90 0.18 -9.44
N ASN A 40 2.81 0.71 -8.63
CA ASN A 40 3.14 0.21 -7.29
C ASN A 40 3.56 -1.27 -7.28
N VAL A 41 4.34 -1.69 -8.30
CA VAL A 41 4.85 -3.06 -8.39
C VAL A 41 5.73 -3.38 -7.18
N VAL A 42 5.32 -4.40 -6.42
CA VAL A 42 6.10 -4.92 -5.29
C VAL A 42 7.13 -5.93 -5.82
N ASP A 43 8.42 -5.59 -5.73
CA ASP A 43 9.48 -6.58 -6.00
C ASP A 43 9.61 -7.53 -4.81
N LYS A 44 9.04 -8.73 -4.96
CA LYS A 44 9.02 -9.77 -3.94
C LYS A 44 10.41 -10.26 -3.52
N ARG A 45 11.45 -10.04 -4.34
CA ARG A 45 12.83 -10.43 -4.01
C ARG A 45 13.49 -9.48 -2.99
N ARG A 46 13.00 -8.24 -2.90
CA ARG A 46 13.53 -7.25 -1.94
C ARG A 46 13.00 -7.46 -0.53
N GLY A 47 12.03 -8.36 -0.33
CA GLY A 47 11.38 -8.56 0.95
C GLY A 47 10.75 -7.27 1.47
N TYR A 48 10.63 -7.15 2.79
CA TYR A 48 10.28 -5.89 3.43
C TYR A 48 11.51 -4.97 3.42
N VAL A 49 11.43 -3.81 2.78
CA VAL A 49 12.50 -2.80 2.86
C VAL A 49 12.42 -2.16 4.25
N SER A 50 13.17 -2.70 5.22
CA SER A 50 13.42 -1.99 6.47
C SER A 50 14.25 -0.75 6.15
N GLY A 51 13.66 0.44 6.34
CA GLY A 51 14.34 1.71 6.13
C GLY A 51 15.67 1.71 6.89
N THR A 52 16.78 1.69 6.14
CA THR A 52 18.11 1.72 6.73
C THR A 52 18.76 3.06 6.40
N ASN A 53 19.28 3.69 7.45
CA ASN A 53 20.09 4.92 7.53
C ASN A 53 19.36 6.28 7.57
N LEU A 54 19.07 6.72 8.79
CA LEU A 54 19.42 8.09 9.20
C LEU A 54 20.75 7.98 9.97
N SER A 55 21.83 8.45 9.33
CA SER A 55 23.04 8.92 10.03
C SER A 55 22.78 10.31 10.59
#